data_AF-A0A8H7QS92-F1
#
_entry.id   AF-A0A8H7QS92-F1
#
_cell.length_a   1.000
_cell.length_b   1.000
_cell.length_c   1.000
_cell.angle_alpha   90.00
_cell.angle_beta   90.00
_cell.angle_gamma   90.00
#
_symmetry.space_group_name_H-M   'P 1'
#
loop_
_entity.id
_entity.type
_entity.pdbx_description
1 polymer ?
#
loop_
_entity_poly.entity_id
_entity_poly.type
_entity_poly.pdbx_seq_one_letter_code
_entity_poly.pdbx_strand_id
1 'polypeptide(L)'
;MAIFRDKPPQYSSSPPPSYSCTVYKQGFVRLKKEIDIGGGVEINRSWRTVYFCLRGTVLNIYKKETSKYPINSISMLKVNCGIATDYKKDNVLRLRLGTTKEQYLIMPLGSLSETVSWFEHLQSSANISADIDKRRMPRFLTLSRGNSQLQERLNNTKTITLTVGKTQAVIPVLKCQPRGRL
;
A
#
# COMPACT_ATOMS: atom_id res chain seq x y z
N MET A 1 -44.21 -23.18 -32.75
CA MET A 1 -42.91 -23.54 -32.16
C MET A 1 -42.99 -23.37 -30.65
N ALA A 2 -42.93 -24.45 -29.88
CA ALA A 2 -43.00 -24.38 -28.42
C ALA A 2 -41.64 -23.94 -27.86
N ILE A 3 -41.63 -22.86 -27.08
CA ILE A 3 -40.43 -22.29 -26.47
C ILE A 3 -40.11 -23.17 -25.26
N PHE A 4 -39.08 -24.01 -25.36
CA PHE A 4 -38.59 -24.82 -24.24
C PHE A 4 -38.02 -23.86 -23.19
N ARG A 5 -38.81 -23.58 -22.14
CA ARG A 5 -38.34 -22.80 -20.99
C ARG A 5 -37.63 -23.77 -20.06
N ASP A 6 -36.31 -23.86 -20.20
CA ASP A 6 -35.48 -24.57 -19.22
C ASP A 6 -35.77 -24.00 -17.83
N LYS A 7 -36.16 -24.89 -16.90
CA LYS A 7 -36.31 -24.49 -15.50
C LYS A 7 -34.93 -24.03 -15.01
N PRO A 8 -34.84 -22.91 -14.28
CA PRO A 8 -33.56 -22.47 -13.75
C PRO A 8 -32.95 -23.57 -12.87
N PRO A 9 -31.62 -23.71 -12.86
CA PRO A 9 -30.96 -24.69 -12.01
C PRO A 9 -31.42 -24.51 -10.57
N GLN A 10 -31.85 -25.59 -9.93
CA GLN A 10 -32.21 -25.57 -8.53
C GLN A 10 -30.93 -25.57 -7.69
N TYR A 11 -30.69 -24.47 -6.98
CA TYR A 11 -29.60 -24.37 -6.02
C TYR A 11 -29.99 -25.05 -4.70
N SER A 12 -29.05 -25.73 -4.06
CA SER A 12 -29.27 -26.27 -2.72
C SER A 12 -29.56 -25.13 -1.74
N SER A 13 -30.53 -25.31 -0.86
CA SER A 13 -30.89 -24.35 0.19
C SER A 13 -29.88 -24.26 1.33
N SER A 14 -28.75 -24.95 1.22
CA SER A 14 -27.64 -24.88 2.18
C SER A 14 -27.09 -23.46 2.27
N PRO A 15 -26.80 -22.94 3.49
CA PRO A 15 -26.17 -21.65 3.62
C PRO A 15 -24.81 -21.63 2.89
N PRO A 16 -24.39 -20.47 2.36
CA PRO A 16 -23.07 -20.37 1.75
C PRO A 16 -21.97 -20.65 2.79
N PRO A 17 -20.79 -21.13 2.34
CA PRO A 17 -19.64 -21.30 3.22
C PRO A 17 -19.26 -20.01 3.95
N SER A 18 -18.69 -20.13 5.15
CA SER A 18 -18.14 -18.99 5.88
C SER A 18 -16.96 -18.38 5.11
N TYR A 19 -17.03 -17.09 4.80
CA TYR A 19 -15.94 -16.37 4.13
C TYR A 19 -15.12 -15.57 5.15
N SER A 20 -13.80 -15.54 4.95
CA SER A 20 -12.87 -14.72 5.73
C SER A 20 -12.04 -13.84 4.80
N CYS A 21 -11.82 -12.58 5.17
CA CYS A 21 -10.97 -11.68 4.40
C CYS A 21 -9.50 -11.88 4.77
N THR A 22 -8.67 -12.32 3.83
CA THR A 22 -7.22 -12.49 4.05
C THR A 22 -6.49 -11.17 4.29
N VAL A 23 -6.88 -10.12 3.54
CA VAL A 23 -6.27 -8.78 3.69
C VAL A 23 -7.10 -7.98 4.68
N TYR A 24 -6.82 -8.22 5.96
CA TYR A 24 -7.48 -7.55 7.08
C TYR A 24 -6.45 -7.14 8.13
N LYS A 25 -6.46 -5.85 8.49
CA LYS A 25 -5.67 -5.33 9.62
C LYS A 25 -6.38 -4.13 10.23
N GLN A 26 -6.34 -4.03 11.55
CA GLN A 26 -6.92 -2.91 12.28
C GLN A 26 -6.03 -2.48 13.44
N GLY A 27 -6.16 -1.23 13.86
CA GLY A 27 -5.42 -0.70 15.00
C GLY A 27 -5.31 0.81 15.01
N PHE A 28 -4.75 1.33 16.11
CA PHE A 28 -4.53 2.75 16.27
C PHE A 28 -3.27 3.21 15.53
N VAL A 29 -3.42 4.30 14.78
CA VAL A 29 -2.36 4.89 13.95
C VAL A 29 -2.43 6.41 14.08
N ARG A 30 -1.28 7.10 14.12
CA ARG A 30 -1.27 8.56 13.99
C ARG A 30 -1.34 8.93 12.53
N LEU A 31 -2.30 9.78 12.17
CA LEU A 31 -2.57 10.26 10.84
C LEU A 31 -2.30 11.75 10.76
N LYS A 32 -1.63 12.17 9.69
CA LYS A 32 -1.50 13.56 9.28
C LYS A 32 -1.86 13.66 7.81
N LYS A 33 -2.83 14.50 7.46
CA LYS A 33 -3.21 14.76 6.08
C LYS A 33 -2.31 15.87 5.53
N GLU A 34 -1.55 15.58 4.48
CA GLU A 34 -0.64 16.56 3.86
C GLU A 34 -1.36 17.32 2.75
N ILE A 35 -2.13 16.58 1.95
CA ILE A 35 -2.76 17.06 0.73
C ILE A 35 -4.23 16.64 0.75
N ASP A 36 -5.11 17.60 0.51
CA ASP A 36 -6.55 17.41 0.37
C ASP A 36 -6.93 16.92 -1.03
N ILE A 37 -8.21 16.60 -1.19
CA ILE A 37 -8.83 16.24 -2.46
C ILE A 37 -8.50 17.33 -3.49
N GLY A 38 -8.09 16.92 -4.68
CA GLY A 38 -7.74 17.84 -5.76
C GLY A 38 -6.30 18.35 -5.70
N GLY A 39 -5.49 17.93 -4.72
CA GLY A 39 -4.06 18.25 -4.67
C GLY A 39 -3.72 19.53 -3.90
N GLY A 40 -4.70 20.19 -3.28
CA GLY A 40 -4.46 21.35 -2.43
C GLY A 40 -3.75 20.96 -1.13
N VAL A 41 -2.92 21.86 -0.60
CA VAL A 41 -2.32 21.64 0.72
C VAL A 41 -3.41 21.78 1.78
N GLU A 42 -3.54 20.79 2.65
CA GLU A 42 -4.54 20.80 3.72
C GLU A 42 -4.25 21.93 4.73
N ILE A 43 -5.30 22.60 5.24
CA ILE A 43 -5.16 23.68 6.24
C ILE A 43 -4.80 23.09 7.61
N ASN A 44 -5.50 22.04 8.03
CA ASN A 44 -5.28 21.40 9.32
C ASN A 44 -4.41 20.14 9.19
N ARG A 45 -3.09 20.34 9.21
CA ARG A 45 -2.07 19.29 9.06
C ARG A 45 -1.52 18.79 10.40
N SER A 46 -2.32 18.86 11.45
CA SER A 46 -1.94 18.35 12.76
C SER A 46 -1.96 16.80 12.75
N TRP A 47 -1.07 16.21 13.55
CA TRP A 47 -1.08 14.76 13.79
C TRP A 47 -2.26 14.43 14.71
N ARG A 48 -3.10 13.47 14.31
CA ARG A 48 -4.20 12.96 15.12
C ARG A 48 -4.16 11.45 15.23
N THR A 49 -4.49 10.90 16.39
CA THR A 49 -4.63 9.45 16.55
C THR A 49 -6.01 9.04 16.05
N VAL A 50 -6.04 8.06 15.15
CA VAL A 50 -7.25 7.50 14.55
C VAL A 50 -7.18 5.98 14.59
N TYR A 51 -8.33 5.34 14.47
CA TYR A 51 -8.43 3.89 14.41
C TYR A 51 -8.62 3.48 12.94
N PHE A 52 -7.66 2.73 12.41
CA PHE A 52 -7.71 2.22 11.05
C PHE A 52 -8.35 0.83 11.04
N CYS A 53 -9.21 0.59 10.05
CA CYS A 53 -9.74 -0.74 9.74
C CYS A 53 -9.61 -0.95 8.23
N LEU A 54 -8.64 -1.74 7.83
CA LEU A 54 -8.44 -2.16 6.45
C LEU A 54 -9.18 -3.48 6.22
N ARG A 55 -10.14 -3.48 5.28
CA ARG A 55 -10.92 -4.66 4.88
C ARG A 55 -10.86 -4.82 3.37
N GLY A 56 -10.10 -5.80 2.89
CA GLY A 56 -10.01 -6.12 1.46
C GLY A 56 -9.42 -4.97 0.65
N THR A 57 -10.27 -4.15 0.04
CA THR A 57 -9.92 -3.02 -0.84
C THR A 57 -10.34 -1.65 -0.28
N VAL A 58 -10.88 -1.61 0.95
CA VAL A 58 -11.36 -0.38 1.58
C VAL A 58 -10.65 -0.16 2.90
N LEU A 59 -10.17 1.06 3.11
CA LEU A 59 -9.59 1.55 4.36
C LEU A 59 -10.58 2.51 5.04
N ASN A 60 -11.15 2.07 6.16
CA ASN A 60 -12.04 2.88 6.97
C ASN A 60 -11.26 3.51 8.13
N ILE A 61 -11.51 4.80 8.35
CA ILE A 61 -10.88 5.60 9.40
C ILE A 61 -11.94 5.96 10.43
N TYR A 62 -11.74 5.55 11.68
CA TYR A 62 -12.65 5.81 12.79
C TYR A 62 -11.99 6.74 13.82
N LYS A 63 -12.82 7.46 14.58
CA LYS A 63 -12.34 8.28 15.70
C LYS A 63 -11.87 7.42 16.88
N LYS A 64 -12.58 6.32 17.11
CA LYS A 64 -12.38 5.34 18.17
C LYS A 64 -12.75 3.95 17.63
N GLU A 65 -12.24 2.90 18.25
CA GLU A 65 -12.53 1.52 17.85
C GLU A 65 -14.03 1.18 17.88
N THR A 66 -14.73 1.56 18.95
CA THR A 66 -16.17 1.29 19.12
C THR A 66 -17.07 2.21 18.28
N SER A 67 -16.50 3.05 17.44
CA SER A 67 -17.27 4.00 16.64
C SER A 67 -18.04 3.28 15.54
N LYS A 68 -19.37 3.46 15.51
CA LYS A 68 -20.24 2.80 14.53
C LYS A 68 -20.00 3.26 13.10
N TYR A 69 -19.69 4.55 12.90
CA TYR A 69 -19.55 5.16 11.59
C TYR A 69 -18.11 5.64 11.36
N PRO A 70 -17.53 5.37 10.17
CA PRO A 70 -16.21 5.88 9.83
C PRO A 70 -16.27 7.40 9.62
N ILE A 71 -15.20 8.09 10.04
CA ILE A 71 -14.95 9.50 9.69
C ILE A 71 -14.73 9.62 8.18
N ASN A 72 -13.96 8.69 7.62
CA ASN A 72 -13.63 8.66 6.22
C ASN A 72 -13.46 7.20 5.75
N SER A 73 -13.89 6.92 4.53
CA SER A 73 -13.78 5.62 3.89
C SER A 73 -13.04 5.79 2.57
N ILE A 74 -11.83 5.23 2.51
CA ILE A 74 -10.92 5.39 1.38
C ILE A 74 -10.88 4.09 0.57
N SER A 75 -11.02 4.20 -0.74
CA SER A 75 -10.74 3.09 -1.66
C SER A 75 -9.24 2.92 -1.87
N MET A 76 -8.75 1.69 -1.81
CA MET A 76 -7.35 1.34 -2.03
C MET A 76 -6.96 1.28 -3.52
N LEU A 77 -7.90 1.60 -4.42
CA LEU A 77 -7.66 1.63 -5.86
C LEU A 77 -6.61 2.67 -6.23
N LYS A 78 -5.56 2.22 -6.93
CA LYS A 78 -4.41 3.05 -7.36
C LYS A 78 -3.73 3.79 -6.21
N VAL A 79 -3.86 3.28 -4.99
CA VAL A 79 -3.15 3.83 -3.84
C VAL A 79 -1.71 3.36 -3.88
N ASN A 80 -0.78 4.27 -3.64
CA ASN A 80 0.63 3.96 -3.50
C ASN A 80 1.06 4.12 -2.04
N CYS A 81 1.66 3.07 -1.49
CA CYS A 81 2.21 3.05 -0.15
C CYS A 81 3.72 3.16 -0.25
N GLY A 82 4.34 4.06 0.51
CA GLY A 82 5.80 4.18 0.56
C GLY A 82 6.29 4.62 1.92
N ILE A 83 7.60 4.51 2.16
CA ILE A 83 8.24 5.04 3.36
C ILE A 83 8.54 6.52 3.14
N ALA A 84 8.25 7.36 4.11
CA ALA A 84 8.52 8.80 4.06
C ALA A 84 9.94 9.09 4.55
N THR A 85 10.94 8.87 3.69
CA THR A 85 12.36 9.11 4.02
C THR A 85 12.71 10.57 4.25
N ASP A 86 11.88 11.48 3.77
CA ASP A 86 12.03 12.93 3.91
C ASP A 86 11.50 13.47 5.25
N TYR A 87 10.79 12.65 6.03
CA TYR A 87 10.15 13.11 7.25
C TYR A 87 11.07 13.02 8.46
N LYS A 88 10.94 13.98 9.40
CA LYS A 88 11.79 14.05 10.61
C LYS A 88 11.59 12.88 11.59
N LYS A 89 10.46 12.19 11.53
CA LYS A 89 10.14 11.07 12.42
C LYS A 89 10.42 9.75 11.71
N ASP A 90 10.91 8.79 12.47
CA ASP A 90 11.14 7.44 11.99
C ASP A 90 9.82 6.69 11.77
N ASN A 91 9.88 5.64 10.94
CA ASN A 91 8.78 4.69 10.71
C ASN A 91 7.47 5.34 10.22
N VAL A 92 7.58 6.44 9.49
CA VAL A 92 6.43 7.09 8.85
C VAL A 92 6.23 6.52 7.45
N LEU A 93 5.00 6.10 7.16
CA LEU A 93 4.58 5.71 5.82
C LEU A 93 3.81 6.86 5.19
N ARG A 94 3.94 7.01 3.88
CA ARG A 94 3.18 7.93 3.05
C ARG A 94 2.22 7.14 2.18
N LEU A 95 0.94 7.48 2.31
CA LEU A 95 -0.15 6.95 1.50
C LEU A 95 -0.53 8.02 0.47
N ARG A 96 -0.39 7.71 -0.82
CA ARG A 96 -0.79 8.60 -1.92
C ARG A 96 -1.96 7.99 -2.65
N LEU A 97 -3.11 8.67 -2.64
CA LEU A 97 -4.32 8.19 -3.31
C LEU A 97 -4.28 8.63 -4.78
N GLY A 98 -4.19 7.68 -5.71
CA GLY A 98 -4.12 7.99 -7.13
C GLY A 98 -5.41 8.59 -7.70
N THR A 99 -6.56 8.24 -7.14
CA THR A 99 -7.88 8.70 -7.63
C THR A 99 -8.16 10.15 -7.27
N THR A 100 -8.01 10.52 -6.01
CA THR A 100 -8.34 11.87 -5.49
C THR A 100 -7.13 12.79 -5.34
N LYS A 101 -5.91 12.26 -5.54
CA LYS A 101 -4.60 12.91 -5.33
C LYS A 101 -4.33 13.34 -3.88
N GLU A 102 -5.13 12.86 -2.93
CA GLU A 102 -4.88 13.08 -1.50
C GLU A 102 -3.59 12.39 -1.05
N GLN A 103 -2.94 12.96 -0.02
CA GLN A 103 -1.77 12.37 0.59
C GLN A 103 -1.87 12.40 2.11
N TYR A 104 -1.56 11.25 2.70
CA TYR A 104 -1.54 11.05 4.14
C TYR A 104 -0.19 10.54 4.59
N LEU A 105 0.32 11.09 5.68
CA LEU A 105 1.37 10.47 6.48
C LEU A 105 0.72 9.66 7.59
N ILE A 106 1.14 8.41 7.71
CA ILE A 106 0.68 7.50 8.74
C ILE A 106 1.88 7.05 9.55
N MET A 107 1.69 6.96 10.85
CA MET A 107 2.70 6.47 11.78
C MET A 107 2.03 5.46 12.70
N PRO A 108 2.21 4.16 12.41
CA PRO A 108 1.73 3.09 13.28
C PRO A 108 2.27 3.25 14.70
N LEU A 109 1.45 2.92 15.69
CA LEU A 109 1.88 2.89 17.08
C LEU A 109 2.59 1.55 17.33
N GLY A 110 3.93 1.55 17.34
CA GLY A 110 4.69 0.32 17.60
C GLY A 110 6.13 0.36 17.09
N SER A 111 6.75 -0.82 17.09
CA SER A 111 8.08 -1.06 16.52
C SER A 111 8.04 -1.06 14.98
N LEU A 112 9.21 -1.04 14.34
CA LEU A 112 9.36 -1.15 12.89
C LEU A 112 8.60 -2.36 12.31
N SER A 113 8.56 -3.48 13.03
CA SER A 113 7.83 -4.68 12.61
C SER A 113 6.34 -4.42 12.39
N GLU A 114 5.71 -3.60 13.23
CA GLU A 114 4.30 -3.22 13.05
C GLU A 114 4.14 -2.33 11.83
N THR A 115 5.08 -1.41 11.61
CA THR A 115 5.08 -0.57 10.41
C THR A 115 5.22 -1.39 9.13
N VAL A 116 6.09 -2.39 9.12
CA VAL A 116 6.23 -3.33 7.98
C VAL A 116 4.94 -4.13 7.78
N SER A 117 4.34 -4.65 8.85
CA SER A 117 3.05 -5.36 8.77
C SER A 117 1.95 -4.47 8.19
N TRP A 118 1.85 -3.20 8.63
CA TRP A 118 0.93 -2.22 8.05
C TRP A 118 1.23 -1.95 6.58
N PHE A 119 2.49 -1.78 6.21
CA PHE A 119 2.92 -1.56 4.83
C PHE A 119 2.54 -2.75 3.92
N GLU A 120 2.80 -3.98 4.35
CA GLU A 120 2.45 -5.21 3.62
C GLU A 120 0.95 -5.33 3.39
N HIS A 121 0.13 -5.09 4.42
CA HIS A 121 -1.33 -5.16 4.31
C HIS A 121 -1.90 -4.07 3.39
N LEU A 122 -1.42 -2.82 3.54
CA LEU A 122 -1.86 -1.70 2.69
C LEU A 122 -1.46 -1.91 1.23
N GLN A 123 -0.23 -2.37 0.98
CA GLN A 123 0.25 -2.64 -0.37
C GLN A 123 -0.47 -3.84 -1.00
N SER A 124 -0.71 -4.90 -0.22
CA SER A 124 -1.48 -6.07 -0.68
C SER A 124 -2.92 -5.66 -1.06
N SER A 125 -3.55 -4.84 -0.23
CA SER A 125 -4.88 -4.28 -0.50
C SER A 125 -4.91 -3.46 -1.79
N ALA A 126 -3.93 -2.58 -2.00
CA ALA A 126 -3.82 -1.78 -3.21
C ALA A 126 -3.61 -2.64 -4.47
N ASN A 127 -2.79 -3.70 -4.38
CA ASN A 127 -2.53 -4.62 -5.49
C ASN A 127 -3.78 -5.41 -5.90
N ILE A 128 -4.59 -5.85 -4.92
CA ILE A 128 -5.83 -6.58 -5.17
C ILE A 128 -6.93 -5.64 -5.68
N SER A 129 -6.90 -4.36 -5.31
CA SER A 129 -7.95 -3.42 -5.70
C SER A 129 -8.00 -3.10 -7.20
N ALA A 130 -6.93 -3.34 -7.96
CA ALA A 130 -6.95 -3.17 -9.41
C ALA A 130 -7.72 -4.31 -10.10
N ASP A 131 -8.40 -4.02 -11.21
CA ASP A 131 -9.08 -5.04 -12.03
C ASP A 131 -8.11 -6.14 -12.46
N ILE A 132 -8.57 -7.40 -12.48
CA ILE A 132 -7.71 -8.57 -12.70
C ILE A 132 -6.97 -8.50 -14.05
N ASP A 133 -7.63 -8.01 -15.09
CA ASP A 133 -7.06 -7.89 -16.44
C ASP A 133 -6.00 -6.78 -16.55
N LYS A 134 -6.07 -5.78 -15.66
CA LYS A 134 -5.13 -4.63 -15.64
C LYS A 134 -3.93 -4.89 -14.74
N ARG A 135 -3.92 -5.98 -13.97
CA ARG A 135 -2.80 -6.32 -13.08
C ARG A 135 -1.61 -6.75 -13.92
N ARG A 136 -0.45 -6.17 -13.64
CA ARG A 136 0.82 -6.62 -14.24
C ARG A 136 1.14 -8.01 -13.71
N MET A 137 1.54 -8.93 -14.58
CA MET A 137 2.06 -10.21 -14.14
C MET A 137 3.20 -9.99 -13.14
N PRO A 138 3.19 -10.69 -12.00
CA PRO A 138 4.31 -10.63 -11.07
C PRO A 138 5.56 -11.10 -11.79
N ARG A 139 6.69 -10.43 -11.56
CA ARG A 139 7.96 -10.85 -12.15
C ARG A 139 8.49 -12.04 -11.37
N PHE A 140 8.37 -13.23 -11.95
CA PHE A 140 9.02 -14.42 -11.42
C PHE A 140 10.55 -14.28 -11.58
N LEU A 141 11.30 -14.29 -10.48
CA LEU A 141 12.76 -14.33 -10.47
C LEU A 141 13.26 -15.76 -10.71
N THR A 142 12.73 -16.45 -11.73
CA THR A 142 12.88 -17.91 -11.86
C THR A 142 14.15 -18.39 -12.54
N LEU A 143 15.10 -17.54 -12.96
CA LEU A 143 16.33 -18.01 -13.59
C LEU A 143 17.57 -17.23 -13.16
N SER A 144 18.64 -17.99 -12.89
CA SER A 144 20.03 -17.50 -12.81
C SER A 144 20.32 -16.72 -14.09
N ARG A 145 20.35 -15.39 -13.99
CA ARG A 145 20.70 -14.52 -15.11
C ARG A 145 22.20 -14.66 -15.33
N GLY A 146 22.60 -15.04 -16.55
CA GLY A 146 23.98 -14.91 -16.98
C GLY A 146 24.53 -13.53 -16.61
N ASN A 147 25.75 -13.52 -16.07
CA ASN A 147 26.38 -12.38 -15.40
C ASN A 147 26.39 -11.08 -16.22
N SER A 148 26.25 -11.16 -17.55
CA SER A 148 26.29 -10.02 -18.48
C SER A 148 25.23 -8.93 -18.19
N GLN A 149 23.98 -9.29 -17.85
CA GLN A 149 22.95 -8.28 -17.52
C GLN A 149 23.04 -7.77 -16.07
N LEU A 150 23.54 -8.58 -15.14
CA LEU A 150 23.81 -8.13 -13.77
C LEU A 150 24.96 -7.12 -13.76
N GLN A 151 25.97 -7.32 -14.61
CA GLN A 151 27.10 -6.42 -14.75
C GLN A 151 26.69 -5.06 -15.31
N GLU A 152 25.82 -5.00 -16.33
CA GLU A 152 25.24 -3.73 -16.80
C GLU A 152 24.43 -2.98 -15.73
N ARG A 153 23.71 -3.71 -14.85
CA ARG A 153 22.95 -3.10 -13.75
C ARG A 153 23.84 -2.66 -12.58
N LEU A 154 24.91 -3.40 -12.28
CA LEU A 154 25.94 -3.01 -11.32
C LEU A 154 26.68 -1.75 -11.80
N ASN A 155 26.98 -1.64 -13.10
CA ASN A 155 27.64 -0.47 -13.68
C ASN A 155 26.79 0.82 -13.57
N ASN A 156 25.46 0.67 -13.52
CA ASN A 156 24.50 1.77 -13.39
C ASN A 156 23.99 2.00 -11.96
N THR A 157 24.50 1.28 -10.96
CA THR A 157 24.14 1.48 -9.55
C THR A 157 25.36 1.95 -8.76
N LYS A 158 25.17 2.95 -7.91
CA LYS A 158 26.16 3.31 -6.88
C LYS A 158 25.79 2.56 -5.61
N THR A 159 26.73 1.83 -5.07
CA THR A 159 26.56 1.13 -3.79
C THR A 159 26.86 2.11 -2.66
N ILE A 160 25.88 2.34 -1.77
CA ILE A 160 26.07 3.13 -0.55
C ILE A 160 26.26 2.16 0.61
N THR A 161 27.38 2.29 1.32
CA THR A 161 27.68 1.52 2.52
C THR A 161 27.22 2.32 3.74
N LEU A 162 26.27 1.78 4.48
CA LEU A 162 25.80 2.36 5.74
C LEU A 162 26.33 1.52 6.89
N THR A 163 27.15 2.14 7.74
CA THR A 163 27.72 1.48 8.93
C THR A 163 26.98 1.97 10.17
N VAL A 164 26.34 1.07 10.90
CA VAL A 164 25.73 1.34 12.21
C VAL A 164 26.34 0.38 13.23
N GLY A 165 27.24 0.90 14.07
CA GLY A 165 27.98 0.09 15.02
C GLY A 165 28.86 -0.96 14.32
N LYS A 166 28.68 -2.24 14.65
CA LYS A 166 29.40 -3.36 14.01
C LYS A 166 28.70 -3.89 12.75
N THR A 167 27.51 -3.38 12.43
CA THR A 167 26.68 -3.90 11.35
C THR A 167 26.83 -3.01 10.12
N GLN A 168 27.22 -3.60 8.99
CA GLN A 168 27.29 -2.92 7.70
C GLN A 168 26.15 -3.38 6.80
N ALA A 169 25.44 -2.42 6.20
CA ALA A 169 24.44 -2.68 5.18
C ALA A 169 24.89 -2.05 3.86
N VAL A 170 24.80 -2.84 2.79
CA VAL A 170 25.22 -2.47 1.44
C VAL A 170 23.96 -2.37 0.57
N ILE A 171 23.59 -1.16 0.18
CA ILE A 171 22.35 -0.91 -0.58
C ILE A 171 22.72 -0.39 -1.98
N PRO A 172 22.34 -1.09 -3.06
CA PRO A 172 22.55 -0.61 -4.42
C PRO A 172 21.50 0.46 -4.77
N VAL A 173 21.96 1.68 -5.08
CA VAL A 173 21.10 2.81 -5.48
C VAL A 173 21.30 3.08 -6.97
N LEU A 174 20.21 3.30 -7.72
CA LEU A 174 20.28 3.64 -9.14
C LEU A 174 20.99 4.99 -9.35
N LYS A 175 21.94 5.05 -10.29
CA LYS A 175 22.69 6.26 -10.62
C LYS A 175 21.75 7.24 -11.32
N CYS A 176 21.44 8.38 -10.67
CA CYS A 176 20.75 9.50 -11.32
C CYS A 176 21.59 9.99 -12.50
N GLN A 177 21.08 9.89 -13.72
CA GLN A 177 21.69 10.60 -14.85
C GLN A 177 21.44 12.10 -14.71
N PRO A 178 22.44 12.96 -14.95
CA PRO A 178 22.24 14.40 -14.94
C PRO A 178 21.24 14.75 -16.05
N ARG A 179 20.10 15.34 -15.68
CA ARG A 179 19.21 15.97 -16.66
C ARG A 179 19.99 17.12 -17.27
N GLY A 180 20.29 17.02 -18.56
CA GLY A 180 20.86 18.12 -19.34
C GLY A 180 19.97 19.35 -19.21
N ARG A 181 20.60 20.51 -18.96
CA ARG A 181 19.97 21.81 -19.13
C ARG A 181 19.64 21.97 -20.61
N LEU A 182 18.36 22.20 -20.91
CA LEU A 182 17.93 23.01 -22.04
C LEU A 182 17.60 24.39 -21.49
#